data_AF-A0AAD7UC98-F1
#
_entry.id   AF-A0AAD7UC98-F1
#
_cell.length_a   1.000
_cell.length_b   1.000
_cell.length_c   1.000
_cell.angle_alpha   90.00
_cell.angle_beta   90.00
_cell.angle_gamma   90.00
#
_symmetry.space_group_name_H-M   'P 1'
#
loop_
_entity.id
_entity.type
_entity.pdbx_description
1 polymer ?
#
loop_
_entity_poly.entity_id
_entity_poly.type
_entity_poly.pdbx_seq_one_letter_code
_entity_poly.pdbx_strand_id
1 'polypeptide(L)'
;MALRAVVSPSSAAPAALHLFRRILREVPRVLVLYDLDMSITDARRRVRDAFKQNAWVNDERAIRVLCHKAETELEEATLQYKTKAQLMTFLEPRDHTLKQEKAMRDENYAFYAGYKPFV
;
A
#
# COMPACT_ATOMS: atom_id res chain seq x y z
N MET A 1 -21.72 -11.35 -31.11
CA MET A 1 -21.05 -11.75 -29.85
C MET A 1 -20.38 -10.62 -29.06
N ALA A 2 -20.37 -9.35 -29.51
CA ALA A 2 -19.64 -8.26 -28.84
C ALA A 2 -20.43 -7.38 -27.85
N LEU A 3 -21.76 -7.52 -27.75
CA LEU A 3 -22.61 -6.58 -26.97
C LEU A 3 -22.97 -7.05 -25.55
N ARG A 4 -22.50 -8.22 -25.10
CA ARG A 4 -22.86 -8.77 -23.77
C ARG A 4 -21.92 -8.32 -22.64
N ALA A 5 -20.78 -7.71 -22.95
CA ALA A 5 -19.83 -7.21 -21.95
C ALA A 5 -20.10 -5.76 -21.51
N VAL A 6 -21.03 -5.07 -22.15
CA VAL A 6 -21.29 -3.63 -21.94
C VAL A 6 -22.11 -3.34 -20.68
N VAL A 7 -22.74 -4.35 -20.07
CA VAL A 7 -23.56 -4.16 -18.87
C VAL A 7 -23.22 -5.23 -17.84
N SER A 8 -22.30 -4.90 -16.94
CA SER A 8 -22.16 -5.55 -15.64
C SER A 8 -21.92 -4.45 -14.60
N PRO A 9 -22.88 -4.14 -13.73
CA PRO A 9 -22.68 -3.19 -12.66
C PRO A 9 -21.86 -3.86 -11.54
N SER A 10 -20.67 -3.33 -11.23
CA SER A 10 -19.82 -3.69 -10.08
C SER A 10 -18.93 -4.95 -10.16
N SER A 11 -18.27 -5.21 -11.31
CA SER A 11 -17.28 -6.29 -11.42
C SER A 11 -15.98 -6.05 -10.62
N ALA A 12 -15.70 -4.84 -10.15
CA ALA A 12 -14.38 -4.50 -9.57
C ALA A 12 -14.20 -4.94 -8.10
N ALA A 13 -15.27 -4.94 -7.30
CA ALA A 13 -15.22 -5.37 -5.91
C ALA A 13 -14.76 -6.83 -5.72
N PRO A 14 -15.31 -7.84 -6.46
CA PRO A 14 -14.82 -9.21 -6.33
C PRO A 14 -13.37 -9.38 -6.80
N ALA A 15 -12.93 -8.61 -7.79
CA ALA A 15 -11.54 -8.64 -8.28
C ALA A 15 -10.55 -8.13 -7.21
N ALA A 16 -10.87 -7.03 -6.53
CA ALA A 16 -10.05 -6.49 -5.44
C ALA A 16 -9.91 -7.48 -4.26
N LEU A 17 -11.00 -8.19 -3.91
CA LEU A 17 -10.98 -9.21 -2.86
C LEU A 17 -10.16 -10.44 -3.26
N HIS A 18 -10.25 -10.86 -4.52
CA HIS A 18 -9.43 -11.95 -5.05
C HIS A 18 -7.94 -11.59 -4.98
N LEU A 19 -7.58 -10.39 -5.43
CA LEU A 19 -6.23 -9.86 -5.36
C LEU A 19 -5.72 -9.79 -3.91
N PHE A 20 -6.52 -9.26 -2.99
CA PHE A 20 -6.18 -9.20 -1.57
C PHE A 20 -5.84 -10.59 -1.00
N ARG A 21 -6.66 -11.60 -1.30
CA ARG A 21 -6.41 -12.98 -0.85
C ARG A 21 -5.14 -13.57 -1.47
N ARG A 22 -4.87 -13.28 -2.75
CA ARG A 22 -3.64 -13.69 -3.45
C ARG A 22 -2.41 -13.10 -2.77
N ILE A 23 -2.41 -11.79 -2.49
CA ILE A 23 -1.31 -11.10 -1.80
C ILE A 23 -1.05 -11.73 -0.42
N LEU A 24 -2.09 -11.94 0.39
CA LEU A 24 -1.93 -12.53 1.74
C LEU A 24 -1.30 -13.93 1.75
N ARG A 25 -1.45 -14.69 0.65
CA ARG A 25 -0.83 -16.01 0.46
C ARG A 25 0.63 -15.91 0.04
N GLU A 26 0.99 -14.93 -0.79
CA GLU A 26 2.36 -14.71 -1.25
C GLU A 26 3.23 -13.97 -0.21
N VAL A 27 2.64 -13.20 0.72
CA VAL A 27 3.38 -12.44 1.74
C VAL A 27 4.46 -13.27 2.46
N PRO A 28 4.17 -14.47 3.04
CA PRO A 28 5.21 -15.26 3.70
C PRO A 28 6.35 -15.65 2.78
N ARG A 29 6.06 -15.93 1.50
CA ARG A 29 7.07 -16.28 0.50
C ARG A 29 7.97 -15.08 0.21
N VAL A 30 7.39 -13.89 0.02
CA VAL A 30 8.16 -12.65 -0.20
C VAL A 30 9.05 -12.34 1.01
N LEU A 31 8.57 -12.51 2.25
CA LEU A 31 9.41 -12.30 3.44
C LEU A 31 10.66 -13.18 3.46
N VAL A 32 10.51 -14.47 3.09
CA VAL A 32 11.63 -15.41 3.01
C VAL A 32 12.56 -15.08 1.85
N LEU A 33 12.02 -14.73 0.67
CA LEU A 33 12.83 -14.40 -0.51
C LEU A 33 13.73 -13.19 -0.29
N TYR A 34 13.29 -12.24 0.53
CA TYR A 34 13.99 -10.98 0.80
C TYR A 34 14.65 -10.91 2.17
N ASP A 35 14.60 -12.00 2.94
CA ASP A 35 15.16 -12.10 4.29
C ASP A 35 14.76 -10.89 5.17
N LEU A 36 13.44 -10.69 5.30
CA LEU A 36 12.86 -9.57 6.04
C LEU A 36 12.57 -9.98 7.50
N ASP A 37 13.15 -9.25 8.46
CA ASP A 37 13.03 -9.50 9.91
C ASP A 37 11.66 -9.13 10.52
N MET A 38 10.59 -9.11 9.73
CA MET A 38 9.25 -8.76 10.20
C MET A 38 8.38 -9.99 10.41
N SER A 39 7.48 -9.93 11.39
CA SER A 39 6.52 -11.01 11.60
C SER A 39 5.53 -11.10 10.43
N ILE A 40 5.13 -12.32 10.06
CA ILE A 40 4.11 -12.55 9.01
C ILE A 40 2.80 -11.85 9.36
N THR A 41 2.46 -11.80 10.65
CA THR A 41 1.25 -11.12 11.14
C THR A 41 1.32 -9.61 10.95
N ASP A 42 2.47 -9.00 11.21
CA ASP A 42 2.70 -7.57 10.98
C ASP A 42 2.66 -7.25 9.48
N ALA A 43 3.33 -8.06 8.66
CA ALA A 43 3.34 -7.88 7.21
C ALA A 43 1.91 -7.92 6.62
N ARG A 44 1.10 -8.90 7.03
CA ARG A 44 -0.31 -9.00 6.63
C ARG A 44 -1.15 -7.83 7.13
N ARG A 45 -0.87 -7.30 8.33
CA ARG A 45 -1.52 -6.10 8.85
C ARG A 45 -1.21 -4.88 7.97
N ARG A 46 0.07 -4.67 7.62
CA ARG A 46 0.50 -3.56 6.74
C ARG A 46 -0.17 -3.61 5.37
N VAL A 47 -0.24 -4.80 4.76
CA VAL A 47 -0.99 -5.00 3.51
C VAL A 47 -2.46 -4.62 3.68
N ARG A 48 -3.11 -5.04 4.77
CA ARG A 48 -4.50 -4.66 5.04
C ARG A 48 -4.68 -3.15 5.19
N ASP A 49 -3.75 -2.48 5.87
CA ASP A 49 -3.81 -1.04 6.07
C ASP A 49 -3.62 -0.28 4.74
N ALA A 50 -2.76 -0.75 3.85
CA ALA A 50 -2.61 -0.21 2.49
C ALA A 50 -3.91 -0.34 1.66
N PHE A 51 -4.64 -1.45 1.78
CA PHE A 51 -5.95 -1.59 1.15
C PHE A 51 -7.00 -0.65 1.77
N LYS A 52 -6.95 -0.44 3.09
CA LYS A 52 -7.86 0.49 3.79
C LYS A 52 -7.62 1.96 3.41
N GLN A 53 -6.36 2.35 3.16
CA GLN A 53 -6.03 3.71 2.71
C GLN A 53 -6.75 4.09 1.41
N ASN A 54 -7.08 3.11 0.57
CA ASN A 54 -7.78 3.32 -0.70
C ASN A 54 -9.29 3.02 -0.62
N ALA A 55 -9.85 2.81 0.58
CA ALA A 55 -11.26 2.43 0.74
C ALA A 55 -12.27 3.53 0.35
N TRP A 56 -11.82 4.79 0.23
CA TRP A 56 -12.64 5.93 -0.17
C TRP A 56 -12.87 5.99 -1.69
N VAL A 57 -12.14 5.19 -2.48
CA VAL A 57 -12.23 5.21 -3.95
C VAL A 57 -13.47 4.42 -4.40
N ASN A 58 -14.47 5.14 -4.90
CA ASN A 58 -15.72 4.55 -5.39
C ASN A 58 -15.78 4.34 -6.92
N ASP A 59 -14.94 5.05 -7.69
CA ASP A 59 -14.93 4.94 -9.15
C ASP A 59 -14.37 3.58 -9.61
N GLU A 60 -15.18 2.83 -10.36
CA GLU A 60 -14.83 1.51 -10.87
C GLU A 60 -13.56 1.52 -11.73
N ARG A 61 -13.35 2.57 -12.53
CA ARG A 61 -12.17 2.68 -13.39
C ARG A 61 -10.90 2.87 -12.56
N ALA A 62 -10.97 3.72 -11.54
CA ALA A 62 -9.87 3.93 -10.61
C ALA A 62 -9.54 2.63 -9.84
N ILE A 63 -10.57 1.90 -9.38
CA ILE A 63 -10.36 0.61 -8.71
C ILE A 63 -9.64 -0.38 -9.62
N ARG A 64 -10.03 -0.47 -10.91
CA ARG A 64 -9.35 -1.36 -11.86
C ARG A 64 -7.87 -1.01 -12.05
N VAL A 65 -7.55 0.28 -12.18
CA VAL A 65 -6.16 0.74 -12.30
C VAL A 65 -5.36 0.41 -11.03
N LEU A 66 -5.95 0.61 -9.84
CA LEU A 66 -5.32 0.26 -8.57
C LEU A 66 -5.08 -1.24 -8.43
N CYS A 67 -6.06 -2.07 -8.81
CA CYS A 67 -5.91 -3.52 -8.83
C CYS A 67 -4.78 -3.95 -9.77
N HIS A 68 -4.75 -3.40 -10.99
CA HIS A 68 -3.68 -3.71 -11.95
C HIS A 68 -2.30 -3.33 -11.41
N LYS A 69 -2.17 -2.13 -10.83
CA LYS A 69 -0.92 -1.68 -10.21
C LYS A 69 -0.46 -2.64 -9.10
N ALA A 70 -1.38 -3.07 -8.24
CA ALA A 70 -1.07 -4.00 -7.15
C ALA A 70 -0.75 -5.42 -7.65
N GLU A 71 -1.33 -5.87 -8.75
CA GLU A 71 -0.93 -7.12 -9.43
C GLU A 71 0.50 -7.03 -9.97
N THR A 72 0.84 -5.95 -10.68
CA THR A 72 2.20 -5.72 -11.18
C THR A 72 3.22 -5.66 -10.04
N GLU A 73 2.92 -4.94 -8.95
CA GLU A 73 3.77 -4.88 -7.75
C GLU A 73 4.01 -6.26 -7.14
N LEU A 74 2.97 -7.11 -7.07
CA LEU A 74 3.08 -8.47 -6.55
C LEU A 74 3.95 -9.34 -7.46
N GLU A 75 3.81 -9.22 -8.78
CA GLU A 75 4.60 -9.96 -9.76
C GLU A 75 6.07 -9.55 -9.70
N GLU A 76 6.38 -8.26 -9.63
CA GLU A 76 7.73 -7.74 -9.46
C GLU A 76 8.39 -8.25 -8.17
N ALA A 77 7.64 -8.28 -7.05
CA ALA A 77 8.14 -8.83 -5.79
C ALA A 77 8.36 -10.35 -5.87
N THR A 78 7.47 -11.08 -6.56
CA THR A 78 7.58 -12.54 -6.69
C THR A 78 8.74 -12.96 -7.60
N LEU A 79 8.98 -12.19 -8.67
CA LEU A 79 10.07 -12.41 -9.63
C LEU A 79 11.41 -11.81 -9.20
N GLN A 80 11.48 -11.24 -7.99
CA GLN A 80 12.68 -10.59 -7.46
C GLN A 80 13.19 -9.39 -8.28
N TYR A 81 12.30 -8.68 -8.97
CA TYR A 81 12.65 -7.45 -9.70
C TYR A 81 12.76 -6.23 -8.77
N LYS A 82 12.16 -6.30 -7.58
CA LYS A 82 12.33 -5.28 -6.54
C LYS A 82 13.55 -5.55 -5.67
N THR A 83 14.06 -4.49 -5.04
CA THR A 83 15.11 -4.59 -4.00
C THR A 83 14.49 -4.65 -2.59
N LYS A 84 15.23 -5.20 -1.62
CA LYS A 84 14.83 -5.23 -0.20
C LYS A 84 14.45 -3.85 0.33
N ALA A 85 15.21 -2.81 -0.03
CA ALA A 85 14.96 -1.43 0.41
C ALA A 85 13.62 -0.87 -0.09
N GLN A 86 13.22 -1.19 -1.32
CA GLN A 86 11.93 -0.77 -1.88
C GLN A 86 10.77 -1.45 -1.13
N LEU A 87 10.89 -2.74 -0.82
CA LEU A 87 9.87 -3.44 -0.03
C LEU A 87 9.78 -2.91 1.40
N MET A 88 10.92 -2.65 2.04
CA MET A 88 10.96 -2.05 3.37
C MET A 88 10.30 -0.68 3.42
N THR A 89 10.48 0.14 2.37
CA THR A 89 9.81 1.45 2.28
C THR A 89 8.28 1.33 2.26
N PHE A 90 7.75 0.23 1.70
CA PHE A 90 6.31 -0.05 1.68
C PHE A 90 5.81 -0.64 3.01
N LEU A 91 6.56 -1.59 3.59
CA LEU A 91 6.15 -2.33 4.80
C LEU A 91 6.35 -1.52 6.09
N GLU A 92 7.41 -0.72 6.12
CA GLU A 92 7.76 0.21 7.19
C GLU A 92 7.85 1.61 6.58
N PRO A 93 6.70 2.29 6.39
CA PRO A 93 6.75 3.71 6.08
C PRO A 93 7.61 4.38 7.15
N ARG A 94 8.59 5.17 6.69
CA ARG A 94 9.45 5.96 7.58
C ARG A 94 8.60 7.04 8.21
N ASP A 95 7.94 6.67 9.30
CA ASP A 95 7.27 7.64 10.16
C ASP A 95 8.34 8.59 10.72
N HIS A 96 7.89 9.78 11.12
CA HIS A 96 8.75 10.72 11.82
C HIS A 96 9.34 10.00 13.04
N THR A 97 10.64 10.08 13.25
CA THR A 97 11.24 9.54 14.48
C THR A 97 10.55 10.16 15.70
N LEU A 98 10.48 9.47 16.84
CA LEU A 98 9.92 10.04 18.08
C LEU A 98 10.54 11.40 18.45
N LYS A 99 11.79 11.64 18.05
CA LYS A 99 12.46 12.95 18.18
C LYS A 99 11.83 14.01 17.28
N GLN A 100 11.55 13.66 16.03
CA GLN A 100 10.85 14.53 15.07
C GLN A 100 9.40 14.77 15.48
N GLU A 101 8.67 13.77 15.98
CA GLU A 101 7.30 13.97 16.49
C GLU A 101 7.27 14.89 17.71
N LYS A 102 8.19 14.69 18.67
CA LYS A 102 8.32 15.58 19.84
C LYS A 102 8.64 17.00 19.42
N ALA A 103 9.59 17.16 18.50
CA ALA A 103 9.90 18.47 17.94
C ALA A 103 8.67 19.09 17.26
N MET A 104 7.91 18.33 16.45
CA MET A 104 6.70 18.80 15.78
C MET A 104 5.57 19.20 16.73
N ARG A 105 5.53 18.61 17.92
CA ARG A 105 4.52 18.89 18.95
C ARG A 105 4.79 20.19 19.70
N ASP A 106 6.01 20.70 19.66
CA ASP A 106 6.34 22.01 20.22
C ASP A 106 5.60 23.09 19.43
N GLU A 107 4.89 23.98 20.13
CA GLU A 107 4.08 25.05 19.52
C GLU A 107 4.91 25.97 18.60
N ASN A 108 6.21 26.08 18.89
CA ASN A 108 7.16 26.89 18.13
C ASN A 108 7.88 26.11 17.01
N TYR A 109 7.55 24.84 16.77
CA TYR A 109 8.21 24.04 15.74
C TYR A 109 8.06 24.66 14.35
N ALA A 110 6.85 25.09 13.99
CA ALA A 110 6.59 25.73 12.71
C ALA A 110 7.41 27.01 12.52
N PHE A 111 7.63 27.75 13.63
CA PHE A 111 8.48 28.94 13.66
C PHE A 111 9.96 28.59 13.42
N TYR A 112 10.52 27.61 14.13
CA TYR A 112 11.91 27.19 13.95
C TYR A 112 12.16 26.46 12.63
N ALA A 113 11.15 25.79 12.07
CA ALA A 113 11.20 25.14 10.76
C ALA A 113 11.05 26.13 9.59
N GLY A 114 10.80 27.42 9.86
CA GLY A 114 10.69 28.47 8.84
C GLY A 114 9.41 28.42 8.02
N TYR A 115 8.37 27.70 8.47
CA TYR A 115 7.06 27.71 7.83
C TYR A 115 6.34 29.01 8.19
N LYS A 116 6.19 29.91 7.21
CA LYS A 116 5.24 31.03 7.33
C LYS A 116 3.83 30.45 7.11
N PRO A 117 2.88 30.62 8.04
CA PRO A 117 1.50 30.28 7.75
C PRO A 117 1.03 31.14 6.58
N PHE A 118 0.42 30.53 5.56
CA PHE A 118 -0.25 31.25 4.49
C PHE A 118 -1.46 31.94 5.10
N VAL A 119 -1.34 33.26 5.29
CA VAL A 119 -2.45 34.16 5.63
C VAL A 119 -3.45 34.19 4.49
#